data_AF-A0A843AMN2-F1
#
_entry.id   AF-A0A843AMN2-F1
#
_cell.length_a   1.000
_cell.length_b   1.000
_cell.length_c   1.000
_cell.angle_alpha   90.00
_cell.angle_beta   90.00
_cell.angle_gamma   90.00
#
_symmetry.space_group_name_H-M   'P 1'
#
loop_
_entity.id
_entity.type
_entity.pdbx_description
1 polymer ?
#
loop_
_entity_poly.entity_id
_entity_poly.type
_entity_poly.pdbx_seq_one_letter_code
_entity_poly.pdbx_strand_id
1 'polypeptide(L)'
;MIKIKLIREIKGKQLIKEYEELYDTPENLKKIVEETEDMKLDLDYDEWIYFKDHPEEILKETHILYDYKGLSTIDLELLDTIKNDKPKSLTEIAKLMNKDISTVQRNVNKLNENGLIELKEGNINNAKIPVFNYDKIEIAI
;
A
#
# COMPACT_ATOMS: atom_id res chain seq x y z
N MET A 1 19.56 -9.47 -11.07
CA MET A 1 18.99 -8.38 -10.25
C MET A 1 17.59 -8.82 -9.88
N ILE A 2 17.33 -9.10 -8.60
CA ILE A 2 16.04 -9.62 -8.15
C ILE A 2 14.99 -8.51 -8.33
N LYS A 3 13.84 -8.86 -8.91
CA LYS A 3 12.69 -7.94 -9.05
C LYS A 3 11.52 -8.51 -8.27
N ILE A 4 10.91 -7.69 -7.42
CA ILE A 4 9.68 -8.04 -6.73
C ILE A 4 8.54 -7.23 -7.36
N LYS A 5 7.50 -7.93 -7.82
CA LYS A 5 6.26 -7.30 -8.25
C LYS A 5 5.23 -7.44 -7.15
N LEU A 6 4.67 -6.32 -6.73
CA LEU A 6 3.53 -6.25 -5.84
C LEU A 6 2.31 -5.97 -6.71
N ILE A 7 1.32 -6.85 -6.63
CA ILE A 7 0.14 -6.79 -7.48
C ILE A 7 -1.07 -6.56 -6.59
N ARG A 8 -1.90 -5.61 -6.99
CA ARG A 8 -3.14 -5.27 -6.31
C ARG A 8 -4.28 -5.31 -7.33
N GLU A 9 -5.39 -5.92 -6.93
CA GLU A 9 -6.63 -5.92 -7.70
C GLU A 9 -7.67 -5.11 -6.92
N ILE A 10 -8.09 -3.98 -7.47
CA ILE A 10 -9.02 -3.05 -6.82
C ILE A 10 -10.21 -2.78 -7.72
N LYS A 11 -11.41 -2.76 -7.14
CA LYS A 11 -12.61 -2.34 -7.89
C LYS A 11 -12.60 -0.83 -8.11
N GLY A 12 -13.09 -0.37 -9.26
CA GLY A 12 -13.21 1.06 -9.56
C GLY A 12 -13.87 1.88 -8.45
N LYS A 13 -14.96 1.39 -7.85
CA LYS A 13 -15.64 2.05 -6.72
C LYS A 13 -14.82 2.16 -5.44
N GLN A 14 -13.82 1.30 -5.26
CA GLN A 14 -12.90 1.37 -4.12
C GLN A 14 -11.76 2.33 -4.44
N LEU A 15 -11.23 2.28 -5.67
CA LEU A 15 -10.22 3.21 -6.16
C LEU A 15 -10.70 4.66 -6.09
N ILE A 16 -11.94 4.93 -6.52
CA ILE A 16 -12.58 6.25 -6.41
C ILE A 16 -12.55 6.76 -4.97
N LYS A 17 -12.85 5.91 -3.98
CA LYS A 17 -12.82 6.31 -2.57
C LYS A 17 -11.42 6.66 -2.10
N GLU A 18 -10.41 5.96 -2.60
CA GLU A 18 -9.02 6.28 -2.27
C GLU A 18 -8.60 7.62 -2.87
N TYR A 19 -9.04 7.92 -4.09
CA TYR A 19 -8.81 9.23 -4.71
C TYR A 19 -9.59 10.35 -4.01
N GLU A 20 -10.83 10.11 -3.56
CA GLU A 20 -11.58 11.04 -2.72
C GLU A 20 -10.83 11.33 -1.40
N GLU A 21 -10.24 10.31 -0.77
CA GLU A 21 -9.44 10.50 0.44
C GLU A 21 -8.13 11.26 0.19
N LEU A 22 -7.49 11.06 -0.97
CA LEU A 22 -6.19 11.65 -1.30
C LEU A 22 -6.29 13.08 -1.87
N TYR A 23 -7.30 13.33 -2.70
CA TYR A 23 -7.39 14.52 -3.54
C TYR A 23 -8.69 15.30 -3.35
N ASP A 24 -9.65 14.78 -2.58
CA ASP A 24 -10.99 15.32 -2.33
C ASP A 24 -11.89 15.30 -3.59
N THR A 25 -11.47 15.93 -4.69
CA THR A 25 -12.22 15.97 -5.96
C THR A 25 -11.31 15.76 -7.18
N PRO A 26 -11.87 15.29 -8.32
CA PRO A 26 -11.11 15.20 -9.57
C PRO A 26 -10.61 16.57 -10.05
N GLU A 27 -11.36 17.64 -9.80
CA GLU A 27 -10.97 19.00 -10.16
C GLU A 27 -9.72 19.45 -9.40
N ASN A 28 -9.60 19.07 -8.12
CA ASN A 28 -8.39 19.33 -7.34
C ASN A 28 -7.20 18.56 -7.91
N LEU A 29 -7.37 17.27 -8.21
CA LEU A 29 -6.31 16.45 -8.81
C LEU A 29 -5.86 17.04 -10.16
N LYS A 30 -6.80 17.42 -11.02
CA LYS A 30 -6.51 18.04 -12.32
C LYS A 30 -5.66 19.30 -12.17
N LYS A 31 -6.00 20.16 -11.20
CA LYS A 31 -5.21 21.36 -10.93
C LYS A 31 -3.78 21.02 -10.52
N ILE A 32 -3.59 19.98 -9.69
CA ILE A 32 -2.25 19.53 -9.29
C ILE A 32 -1.48 19.01 -10.50
N VAL A 33 -2.11 18.22 -11.38
CA VAL A 33 -1.50 17.70 -12.62
C VAL A 33 -1.02 18.84 -13.51
N GLU A 34 -1.85 19.86 -13.71
CA GLU A 34 -1.52 21.06 -14.50
C GLU A 34 -0.35 21.86 -13.90
N GLU A 35 -0.13 21.78 -12.58
CA GLU A 35 0.96 22.48 -11.89
C GLU A 35 2.27 21.67 -11.83
N THR A 36 2.23 20.34 -11.86
CA THR A 36 3.42 19.49 -11.62
C THR A 36 3.93 18.73 -12.84
N GLU A 37 3.13 18.57 -13.90
CA GLU A 37 3.43 17.68 -15.04
C GLU A 37 3.79 16.24 -14.62
N ASP A 38 3.28 15.78 -13.46
CA ASP A 38 3.54 14.43 -12.95
C ASP A 38 2.67 13.40 -13.68
N MET A 39 3.30 12.57 -14.50
CA MET A 39 2.66 11.50 -15.28
C MET A 39 1.88 10.51 -14.41
N LYS A 40 2.28 10.28 -13.15
CA LYS A 40 1.53 9.42 -12.24
C LYS A 40 0.19 10.06 -11.89
N LEU A 41 0.19 11.36 -11.58
CA LEU A 41 -1.03 12.07 -11.19
C LEU A 41 -1.98 12.22 -12.39
N ASP A 42 -1.43 12.36 -13.59
CA ASP A 42 -2.22 12.37 -14.84
C ASP A 42 -2.92 11.02 -15.06
N LEU A 43 -2.22 9.90 -14.86
CA LEU A 43 -2.82 8.57 -14.89
C LEU A 43 -3.88 8.38 -13.79
N ASP A 44 -3.60 8.82 -12.55
CA ASP A 44 -4.56 8.76 -11.44
C ASP A 44 -5.87 9.52 -11.80
N TYR A 45 -5.74 10.67 -12.48
CA TYR A 45 -6.89 11.45 -12.94
C TYR A 45 -7.71 10.71 -14.01
N ASP A 46 -7.05 10.20 -15.04
CA ASP A 46 -7.70 9.44 -16.11
C ASP A 46 -8.42 8.19 -15.57
N GLU A 47 -7.78 7.46 -14.65
CA GLU A 47 -8.36 6.30 -13.97
C GLU A 47 -9.59 6.72 -13.14
N TRP A 48 -9.52 7.83 -12.39
CA TRP A 48 -10.68 8.32 -11.62
C TRP A 48 -11.87 8.61 -12.53
N ILE A 49 -11.66 9.34 -13.63
CA ILE A 49 -12.73 9.68 -14.57
C ILE A 49 -13.30 8.41 -15.21
N TYR A 50 -12.45 7.48 -15.64
CA TYR A 50 -12.89 6.21 -16.23
C TYR A 50 -13.75 5.40 -15.26
N PHE A 51 -13.27 5.16 -14.03
CA PHE A 51 -13.96 4.27 -13.10
C PHE A 51 -15.26 4.85 -12.53
N LYS A 52 -15.51 6.16 -12.67
CA LYS A 52 -16.82 6.74 -12.34
C LYS A 52 -17.95 6.11 -13.17
N ASP A 53 -17.69 5.84 -14.44
CA ASP A 53 -18.64 5.18 -15.35
C ASP A 53 -18.53 3.65 -15.28
N HIS A 54 -17.41 3.13 -14.78
CA HIS A 54 -17.09 1.69 -14.69
C HIS A 54 -16.83 1.18 -13.25
N PRO A 55 -17.70 1.46 -12.26
CA PRO A 55 -17.37 1.28 -10.83
C PRO A 55 -17.17 -0.19 -10.38
N GLU A 56 -17.67 -1.17 -11.13
CA GLU A 56 -17.52 -2.59 -10.81
C GLU A 56 -16.36 -3.27 -11.55
N GLU A 57 -15.71 -2.58 -12.50
CA GLU A 57 -14.51 -3.10 -13.17
C GLU A 57 -13.34 -3.17 -12.18
N ILE A 58 -12.43 -4.11 -12.45
CA ILE A 58 -11.25 -4.36 -11.62
C ILE A 58 -10.03 -3.78 -12.32
N LEU A 59 -9.37 -2.83 -11.66
CA LEU A 59 -8.04 -2.38 -12.03
C LEU A 59 -7.01 -3.33 -11.42
N LYS A 60 -6.02 -3.71 -12.23
CA LYS A 60 -4.87 -4.47 -11.76
C LYS A 60 -3.63 -3.59 -11.76
N GLU A 61 -3.25 -3.12 -10.58
CA GLU A 61 -2.05 -2.31 -10.39
C GLU A 61 -0.84 -3.21 -10.13
N THR A 62 0.31 -2.84 -10.69
CA THR A 62 1.59 -3.53 -10.45
C THR A 62 2.66 -2.54 -10.04
N HIS A 63 3.15 -2.67 -8.82
CA HIS A 63 4.30 -1.94 -8.32
C HIS A 63 5.55 -2.81 -8.38
N ILE A 64 6.63 -2.29 -8.96
CA ILE A 64 7.88 -3.05 -9.14
C ILE A 64 8.97 -2.48 -8.23
N LEU A 65 9.45 -3.31 -7.32
CA LEU A 65 10.61 -3.03 -6.48
C LEU A 65 11.88 -3.61 -7.12
N TYR A 66 12.84 -2.73 -7.35
CA TYR A 66 14.16 -3.06 -7.88
C TYR A 66 15.17 -3.24 -6.75
N ASP A 67 16.18 -4.08 -6.96
CA ASP A 67 17.31 -4.29 -6.02
C ASP A 67 16.91 -4.72 -4.60
N TYR A 68 15.76 -5.39 -4.47
CA TYR A 68 15.29 -5.83 -3.16
C TYR A 68 16.23 -6.88 -2.55
N LYS A 69 16.73 -6.59 -1.34
CA LYS A 69 17.78 -7.39 -0.67
C LYS A 69 17.34 -8.74 -0.11
N GLY A 70 16.06 -9.11 -0.28
CA GLY A 70 15.52 -10.42 0.08
C GLY A 70 14.52 -10.37 1.24
N LEU A 71 13.47 -11.20 1.13
CA LEU A 71 12.41 -11.36 2.12
C LEU A 71 12.79 -12.51 3.05
N SER A 72 12.87 -12.25 4.35
CA SER A 72 13.00 -13.30 5.35
C SER A 72 11.64 -13.93 5.65
N THR A 73 11.64 -15.11 6.27
CA THR A 73 10.40 -15.76 6.72
C THR A 73 9.58 -14.86 7.65
N ILE A 74 10.25 -14.10 8.51
CA ILE A 74 9.61 -13.14 9.42
C ILE A 74 8.99 -11.96 8.66
N ASP A 75 9.62 -11.52 7.56
CA ASP A 75 9.04 -10.47 6.72
C ASP A 75 7.73 -10.96 6.10
N LEU A 76 7.70 -12.20 5.60
CA LEU A 76 6.50 -12.82 5.03
C LEU A 76 5.40 -13.02 6.08
N GLU A 77 5.75 -13.50 7.27
CA GLU A 77 4.82 -13.67 8.40
C GLU A 77 4.21 -12.32 8.83
N LEU A 78 5.02 -11.26 8.86
CA LEU A 78 4.55 -9.91 9.17
C LEU A 78 3.59 -9.38 8.10
N LEU A 79 3.90 -9.56 6.82
CA LEU A 79 3.03 -9.16 5.72
C LEU A 79 1.68 -9.91 5.77
N ASP A 80 1.71 -11.21 6.03
CA ASP A 80 0.51 -12.04 6.18
C ASP A 80 -0.35 -11.57 7.36
N THR A 81 0.27 -11.34 8.52
CA THR A 81 -0.41 -10.82 9.74
C THR A 81 -1.08 -9.46 9.45
N ILE A 82 -0.36 -8.55 8.78
CA ILE A 82 -0.91 -7.22 8.44
C ILE A 82 -2.12 -7.34 7.50
N LYS A 83 -2.03 -8.19 6.48
CA LYS A 83 -3.08 -8.38 5.47
C LYS A 83 -4.35 -9.01 6.07
N ASN A 84 -4.17 -10.06 6.85
CA ASN A 84 -5.27 -10.92 7.28
C ASN A 84 -5.90 -10.46 8.60
N ASP A 85 -5.09 -10.06 9.59
CA ASP A 85 -5.58 -9.70 10.92
C ASP A 85 -5.89 -8.19 11.05
N LYS A 86 -5.36 -7.36 10.15
CA LYS A 86 -5.55 -5.89 10.14
C LYS A 86 -5.33 -5.25 11.53
N PRO A 87 -4.16 -5.49 12.14
CA PRO A 87 -3.87 -5.02 13.48
C PRO A 87 -3.85 -3.49 13.55
N LYS A 88 -4.24 -2.94 14.70
CA LYS A 88 -4.38 -1.51 14.93
C LYS A 88 -3.14 -0.87 15.58
N SER A 89 -2.10 -1.66 15.86
CA SER A 89 -0.85 -1.17 16.45
C SER A 89 0.30 -2.18 16.31
N LEU A 90 1.54 -1.70 16.45
CA LEU A 90 2.72 -2.56 16.56
C LEU A 90 2.64 -3.54 17.74
N THR A 91 2.01 -3.12 18.85
CA THR A 91 1.82 -3.95 20.04
C THR A 91 0.89 -5.14 19.76
N GLU A 92 -0.14 -4.93 18.93
CA GLU A 92 -1.05 -6.00 18.53
C GLU A 92 -0.35 -7.00 17.61
N ILE A 93 0.44 -6.52 16.65
CA ILE A 93 1.28 -7.37 15.79
C ILE A 93 2.22 -8.23 16.63
N ALA A 94 2.91 -7.63 17.61
CA ALA A 94 3.81 -8.34 18.51
C ALA A 94 3.11 -9.49 19.26
N LYS A 95 1.86 -9.28 19.68
CA LYS A 95 1.05 -10.31 20.32
C LYS A 95 0.65 -11.42 19.34
N LEU A 96 0.17 -11.06 18.15
CA LEU A 96 -0.27 -12.01 17.12
C LEU A 96 0.88 -12.93 16.67
N MET A 97 2.06 -12.36 16.47
CA MET A 97 3.25 -13.10 16.04
C MET A 97 4.02 -13.75 17.20
N ASN A 98 3.61 -13.52 18.45
CA ASN A 98 4.35 -13.90 19.66
C ASN A 98 5.84 -13.47 19.60
N LYS A 99 6.09 -12.19 19.32
CA LYS A 99 7.42 -11.58 19.19
C LYS A 99 7.56 -10.35 20.08
N ASP A 100 8.81 -9.99 20.37
CA ASP A 100 9.12 -8.71 21.01
C ASP A 100 8.76 -7.51 20.11
N ILE A 101 8.23 -6.47 20.74
CA ILE A 101 7.83 -5.22 20.08
C ILE A 101 8.97 -4.56 19.31
N SER A 102 10.20 -4.64 19.83
CA SER A 102 11.40 -4.08 19.20
C SER A 102 11.75 -4.79 17.89
N THR A 103 11.54 -6.11 17.83
CA THR A 103 11.75 -6.91 16.62
C THR A 103 10.70 -6.57 15.58
N VAL A 104 9.42 -6.49 15.98
CA VAL A 104 8.34 -6.08 15.08
C VAL A 104 8.59 -4.69 14.52
N GLN A 105 8.91 -3.72 15.38
CA GLN A 105 9.17 -2.34 14.96
C GLN A 105 10.32 -2.24 13.95
N ARG A 106 11.43 -2.96 14.19
CA ARG A 106 12.56 -3.00 13.25
C ARG A 106 12.15 -3.55 11.88
N ASN A 107 11.37 -4.62 11.86
CA ASN A 107 10.95 -5.24 10.60
C ASN A 107 9.92 -4.39 9.86
N VAL A 108 8.95 -3.79 10.58
CA VAL A 108 8.01 -2.84 10.02
C VAL A 108 8.75 -1.66 9.36
N ASN A 109 9.72 -1.07 10.06
CA ASN A 109 10.52 0.03 9.49
C ASN A 109 11.28 -0.42 8.24
N LYS A 110 11.93 -1.59 8.28
CA LYS A 110 12.62 -2.17 7.13
C LYS A 110 11.67 -2.34 5.94
N LEU A 111 10.48 -2.92 6.14
CA LEU A 111 9.53 -3.14 5.05
C LEU A 111 9.01 -1.82 4.47
N ASN A 112 8.76 -0.82 5.32
CA ASN A 112 8.35 0.51 4.89
C ASN A 112 9.45 1.23 4.10
N GLU A 113 10.70 1.18 4.56
CA GLU A 113 11.86 1.77 3.86
C GLU A 113 12.09 1.16 2.48
N ASN A 114 11.73 -0.12 2.29
CA ASN A 114 11.84 -0.80 1.00
C ASN A 114 10.55 -0.72 0.15
N GLY A 115 9.54 0.05 0.57
CA GLY A 115 8.30 0.25 -0.19
C GLY A 115 7.34 -0.95 -0.21
N LEU A 116 7.51 -1.93 0.68
CA LEU A 116 6.61 -3.09 0.75
C LEU A 116 5.32 -2.81 1.50
N ILE A 117 5.37 -1.95 2.50
CA ILE A 117 4.22 -1.52 3.30
C ILE A 117 4.23 -0.01 3.42
N GLU A 118 3.08 0.54 3.78
CA GLU A 118 2.92 1.94 4.15
C GLU A 118 2.59 2.06 5.63
N LEU A 119 2.90 3.20 6.23
CA LEU A 119 2.50 3.54 7.60
C LEU A 119 1.41 4.62 7.56
N LYS A 120 0.17 4.25 7.87
CA LYS A 120 -0.93 5.21 8.02
C LYS A 120 -1.02 5.71 9.47
N GLU A 121 -1.48 6.95 9.65
CA GLU A 121 -1.80 7.45 10.98
C GLU A 121 -3.03 6.74 11.53
N GLY A 122 -2.93 6.23 12.75
CA GLY A 122 -4.03 5.55 13.43
C GLY A 122 -4.94 6.52 14.17
N ASN A 123 -6.23 6.21 14.18
CA ASN A 123 -7.28 7.02 14.82
C ASN A 123 -7.14 7.14 16.35
N ILE A 124 -6.28 6.34 16.99
CA ILE A 124 -6.06 6.33 18.43
C ILE A 124 -4.60 6.69 18.71
N ASN A 125 -4.39 7.79 19.45
CA ASN A 125 -3.07 8.24 19.93
C ASN A 125 -2.00 8.44 18.84
N ASN A 126 -2.39 8.73 17.59
CA ASN A 126 -1.48 8.89 16.45
C ASN A 126 -0.54 7.69 16.24
N ALA A 127 -0.97 6.48 16.63
CA ALA A 127 -0.17 5.29 16.46
C ALA A 127 0.00 4.99 14.97
N LYS A 128 1.24 4.78 14.50
CA LYS A 128 1.48 4.37 13.11
C LYS A 128 1.01 2.92 12.91
N ILE A 129 0.11 2.72 11.97
CA ILE A 129 -0.46 1.42 11.62
C ILE A 129 0.15 0.98 10.29
N PRO A 130 0.86 -0.15 10.23
CA PRO A 130 1.36 -0.66 8.97
C PRO A 130 0.23 -1.25 8.13
N VAL A 131 0.28 -0.98 6.83
CA VAL A 131 -0.74 -1.40 5.86
C VAL A 131 -0.07 -2.09 4.68
N PHE A 132 -0.64 -3.22 4.28
CA PHE A 132 -0.23 -3.98 3.10
C PHE A 132 -1.41 -4.12 2.14
N ASN A 133 -1.44 -3.26 1.11
CA ASN A 133 -2.57 -3.13 0.18
C ASN A 133 -2.47 -4.05 -1.05
N TYR A 134 -1.47 -4.93 -1.11
CA TYR A 134 -1.24 -5.81 -2.25
C TYR A 134 -1.84 -7.20 -1.99
N ASP A 135 -2.26 -7.87 -3.06
CA ASP A 135 -2.89 -9.20 -3.01
C ASP A 135 -1.92 -10.31 -3.40
N LYS A 136 -0.88 -9.97 -4.17
CA LYS A 136 0.11 -10.95 -4.61
C LYS A 136 1.52 -10.35 -4.66
N ILE A 137 2.50 -11.17 -4.29
CA ILE A 137 3.93 -10.90 -4.46
C ILE A 137 4.47 -11.90 -5.49
N GLU A 138 5.11 -11.41 -6.55
CA GLU A 138 5.85 -12.24 -7.51
C GLU A 138 7.33 -11.90 -7.44
N ILE A 139 8.17 -12.92 -7.28
CA ILE A 139 9.63 -12.77 -7.23
C ILE A 139 10.21 -13.33 -8.52
N ALA A 140 10.86 -12.47 -9.31
CA ALA A 140 11.63 -12.87 -10.49
C ALA A 140 13.12 -12.97 -10.14
N ILE A 141 13.70 -14.13 -10.44
CA ILE A 141 15.11 -14.49 -10.20
C ILE A 141 15.87 -14.49 -11.52
#